data_AF-A0AAJ1NGL3-F1
#
_entry.id   AF-A0AAJ1NGL3-F1
#
_cell.length_a   1.000
_cell.length_b   1.000
_cell.length_c   1.000
_cell.angle_alpha   90.00
_cell.angle_beta   90.00
_cell.angle_gamma   90.00
#
_symmetry.space_group_name_H-M   'P 1'
#
loop_
_entity.id
_entity.type
_entity.pdbx_description
1 polymer ?
#
loop_
_entity_poly.entity_id
_entity_poly.type
_entity_poly.pdbx_seq_one_letter_code
_entity_poly.pdbx_strand_id
1 'polypeptide(L)'
;MSWGIQTWDANGVPNNYGIKPVSVVGIIDLALGQKTGSYQFSLEPGLKVGFAVGTLEDKGTISYTDKRNIIASGNTITIQPSGGDGINDYPAMKVQLIVFAEAV
;
A
#
# COMPACT_ATOMS: atom_id res chain seq x y z
N MET A 1 5.16 -25.76 -21.63
CA MET A 1 4.70 -24.59 -22.40
C MET A 1 4.66 -23.42 -21.44
N SER A 2 5.46 -22.37 -21.69
CA SER A 2 5.41 -21.12 -20.91
C SER A 2 4.84 -20.05 -21.82
N TRP A 3 3.61 -19.63 -21.57
CA TRP A 3 2.97 -18.53 -22.27
C TRP A 3 3.17 -17.28 -21.41
N GLY A 4 3.98 -16.32 -21.87
CA GLY A 4 4.20 -15.04 -21.15
C GLY A 4 5.52 -14.34 -21.50
N ILE A 5 5.65 -13.08 -21.08
CA ILE A 5 6.93 -12.36 -21.07
C ILE A 5 7.62 -12.70 -19.74
N GLN A 6 8.78 -13.32 -19.82
CA GLN A 6 9.64 -13.58 -18.68
C GLN A 6 10.86 -12.67 -18.79
N THR A 7 11.15 -11.91 -17.73
CA THR A 7 12.37 -11.11 -17.64
C THR A 7 13.21 -11.64 -16.49
N TRP A 8 14.52 -11.42 -16.59
CA TRP A 8 15.50 -11.86 -15.61
C TRP A 8 16.33 -10.67 -15.14
N ASP A 9 16.83 -10.74 -13.92
CA ASP A 9 17.85 -9.82 -13.43
C ASP A 9 19.23 -10.17 -14.02
N ALA A 10 20.26 -9.40 -13.64
CA ALA A 10 21.63 -9.63 -14.10
C ALA A 10 22.24 -10.99 -13.68
N ASN A 11 21.60 -11.69 -12.73
CA ASN A 11 22.02 -13.00 -12.23
C ASN A 11 21.19 -14.15 -12.83
N GLY A 12 20.29 -13.87 -13.78
CA GLY A 12 19.43 -14.88 -14.40
C GLY A 12 18.24 -15.29 -13.53
N VAL A 13 17.91 -14.51 -12.49
CA VAL A 13 16.75 -14.78 -11.62
C VAL A 13 15.51 -14.14 -12.24
N PRO A 14 14.39 -14.89 -12.40
CA PRO A 14 13.14 -14.30 -12.88
C PRO A 14 12.73 -13.11 -12.01
N ASN A 15 12.49 -11.95 -12.63
CA ASN A 15 12.11 -10.72 -11.93
C ASN A 15 10.76 -10.13 -12.41
N ASN A 16 10.09 -10.82 -13.34
CA ASN A 16 8.71 -10.53 -13.72
C ASN A 16 7.86 -11.76 -13.45
N TYR A 17 6.94 -11.62 -12.49
CA TYR A 17 6.03 -12.67 -12.04
C TYR A 17 4.65 -12.56 -12.69
N GLY A 18 4.48 -11.68 -13.68
CA GLY A 18 3.19 -11.41 -14.32
C GLY A 18 2.20 -10.73 -13.35
N ILE A 19 0.95 -11.17 -13.36
CA ILE A 19 -0.09 -10.68 -12.45
C ILE A 19 0.18 -11.28 -11.06
N LYS A 20 0.50 -10.44 -10.07
CA LYS A 20 0.63 -10.88 -8.69
C LYS A 20 -0.78 -11.16 -8.12
N PRO A 21 -1.08 -12.40 -7.69
CA PRO A 21 -2.36 -12.69 -7.07
C PRO A 21 -2.40 -12.02 -5.70
N VAL A 22 -3.48 -11.27 -5.46
CA VAL A 22 -3.73 -10.60 -4.19
C VAL A 22 -5.19 -10.84 -3.78
N SER A 23 -5.45 -10.83 -2.48
CA SER A 23 -6.82 -10.87 -1.94
C SER A 23 -7.07 -9.63 -1.10
N VAL A 24 -8.17 -8.92 -1.34
CA VAL A 24 -8.54 -7.77 -0.49
C VAL A 24 -8.92 -8.29 0.90
N VAL A 25 -8.28 -7.76 1.93
CA VAL A 25 -8.50 -8.15 3.34
C VAL A 25 -9.11 -7.04 4.17
N GLY A 26 -9.18 -5.82 3.64
CA GLY A 26 -9.91 -4.73 4.29
C GLY A 26 -9.88 -3.43 3.53
N ILE A 27 -10.71 -2.50 4.00
CA ILE A 27 -10.77 -1.12 3.55
C ILE A 27 -10.63 -0.23 4.78
N ILE A 28 -9.72 0.74 4.73
CA ILE A 28 -9.53 1.71 5.80
C ILE A 28 -9.90 3.09 5.26
N ASP A 29 -10.90 3.72 5.86
CA ASP A 29 -11.19 5.14 5.61
C ASP A 29 -10.24 6.01 6.45
N LEU A 30 -9.48 6.86 5.77
CA LEU A 30 -8.64 7.86 6.43
C LEU A 30 -9.26 9.23 6.30
N ALA A 31 -9.39 9.93 7.43
CA ALA A 31 -9.89 11.30 7.46
C ALA A 31 -8.86 12.31 6.92
N LEU A 32 -9.35 13.49 6.54
CA LEU A 32 -8.52 14.66 6.26
C LEU A 32 -7.69 15.01 7.50
N GLY A 33 -6.38 15.23 7.33
CA GLY A 33 -5.43 15.54 8.39
C GLY A 33 -5.03 14.35 9.27
N GLN A 34 -5.59 13.15 9.06
CA GLN A 34 -5.22 11.98 9.84
C GLN A 34 -3.80 11.52 9.48
N LYS A 35 -2.89 11.65 10.44
CA LYS A 35 -1.46 11.32 10.31
C LYS A 35 -1.00 10.17 11.21
N THR A 36 -1.89 9.58 11.98
CA THR A 36 -1.59 8.46 12.87
C THR A 36 -2.64 7.36 12.73
N GLY A 37 -2.22 6.12 12.94
CA GLY A 37 -3.10 4.96 12.89
C GLY A 37 -2.30 3.67 12.85
N SER A 38 -2.88 2.58 13.35
CA SER A 38 -2.33 1.24 13.22
C SER A 38 -3.48 0.25 13.06
N TYR A 39 -3.38 -0.61 12.05
CA TYR A 39 -4.42 -1.54 11.66
C TYR A 39 -3.77 -2.90 11.45
N GLN A 40 -4.24 -3.89 12.20
CA GLN A 40 -3.69 -5.24 12.17
C GLN A 40 -4.69 -6.20 11.53
N PHE A 41 -4.17 -7.11 10.72
CA PHE A 41 -4.96 -8.08 9.96
C PHE A 41 -4.62 -9.50 10.40
N SER A 42 -5.63 -10.36 10.46
CA SER A 42 -5.44 -11.80 10.65
C SER A 42 -5.13 -12.44 9.29
N LEU A 43 -3.87 -12.82 9.08
CA LEU A 43 -3.40 -13.44 7.85
C LEU A 43 -2.90 -14.86 8.12
N GLU A 44 -3.03 -15.72 7.12
CA GLU A 44 -2.38 -17.03 7.14
C GLU A 44 -0.84 -16.90 7.11
N PRO A 45 -0.10 -17.87 7.65
CA PRO A 45 1.36 -17.88 7.57
C PRO A 45 1.87 -17.77 6.13
N GLY A 46 2.91 -16.96 5.91
CA GLY A 46 3.49 -16.74 4.58
C GLY A 46 2.85 -15.60 3.78
N LEU A 47 1.88 -14.89 4.36
CA LEU A 47 1.27 -13.69 3.78
C LEU A 47 1.72 -12.41 4.50
N LYS A 48 1.73 -11.31 3.75
CA LYS A 48 1.89 -9.94 4.24
C LYS A 48 0.81 -9.03 3.66
N VAL A 49 0.58 -7.90 4.31
CA VAL A 49 -0.26 -6.84 3.76
C VAL A 49 0.52 -5.98 2.76
N GLY A 50 -0.18 -5.54 1.73
CA GLY A 50 0.12 -4.36 0.93
C GLY A 50 -1.12 -3.46 0.87
N PHE A 51 -0.98 -2.29 0.26
CA PHE A 51 -2.11 -1.38 0.11
C PHE A 51 -2.08 -0.68 -1.24
N ALA A 52 -3.27 -0.28 -1.69
CA ALA A 52 -3.46 0.72 -2.73
C ALA A 52 -4.21 1.91 -2.14
N VAL A 53 -3.82 3.13 -2.53
CA VAL A 53 -4.52 4.36 -2.14
C VAL A 53 -5.60 4.64 -3.18
N GLY A 54 -6.85 4.51 -2.78
CA GLY A 54 -8.01 4.98 -3.55
C GLY A 54 -8.27 6.46 -3.28
N THR A 55 -8.75 7.18 -4.28
CA THR A 55 -9.18 8.57 -4.12
C THR A 55 -10.64 8.60 -3.66
N LEU A 56 -10.88 9.07 -2.44
CA LEU A 56 -12.18 9.64 -2.07
C LEU A 56 -12.04 11.14 -2.27
N GLU A 57 -12.35 11.63 -3.46
CA GLU A 57 -12.33 13.07 -3.73
C GLU A 57 -13.40 13.77 -2.88
N ASP A 58 -12.99 14.28 -1.73
CA ASP A 58 -13.62 15.50 -1.24
C ASP A 58 -13.10 16.63 -2.13
N LYS A 59 -13.99 17.44 -2.72
CA LYS A 59 -13.66 18.53 -3.67
C LYS A 59 -12.95 19.72 -2.99
N GLY A 60 -12.01 19.45 -2.08
CA GLY A 60 -11.27 20.41 -1.29
C GLY A 60 -9.77 20.32 -1.56
N THR A 61 -9.12 21.48 -1.56
CA THR A 61 -7.70 21.75 -1.79
C THR A 61 -6.76 20.59 -1.45
N ILE A 62 -6.06 20.05 -2.46
CA ILE A 62 -4.92 19.15 -2.25
C ILE A 62 -3.83 19.95 -1.53
N SER A 63 -3.69 19.73 -0.22
CA SER A 63 -2.59 20.32 0.54
C SER A 63 -1.38 19.42 0.42
N TYR A 64 -0.38 19.86 -0.36
CA TYR A 64 0.88 19.14 -0.51
C TYR A 64 1.83 19.29 0.69
N THR A 65 1.47 20.13 1.68
CA THR A 65 2.33 20.42 2.83
C THR A 65 2.03 19.57 4.06
N ASP A 66 0.82 19.00 4.15
CA ASP A 66 0.43 18.14 5.28
C ASP A 66 0.40 16.68 4.81
N LYS A 67 1.39 15.88 5.23
CA LYS A 67 1.61 14.53 4.72
C LYS A 67 1.64 13.47 5.81
N ARG A 68 1.46 12.23 5.38
CA ARG A 68 1.60 11.01 6.18
C ARG A 68 2.40 9.97 5.41
N ASN A 69 3.13 9.16 6.14
CA ASN A 69 3.78 7.96 5.64
C ASN A 69 2.92 6.74 5.98
N ILE A 70 2.64 5.88 5.00
CA ILE A 70 1.86 4.66 5.18
C ILE A 70 2.78 3.45 5.01
N ILE A 71 2.96 2.69 6.08
CA ILE A 71 3.88 1.56 6.13
C ILE A 71 3.09 0.26 6.20
N ALA A 72 3.31 -0.61 5.23
CA ALA A 72 2.91 -2.01 5.31
C ALA A 72 4.08 -2.87 5.80
N SER A 73 3.88 -3.61 6.89
CA SER A 73 4.89 -4.52 7.44
C SER A 73 4.23 -5.74 8.08
N GLY A 74 4.61 -6.93 7.63
CA GLY A 74 3.98 -8.17 8.06
C GLY A 74 2.48 -8.12 7.84
N ASN A 75 1.69 -8.20 8.90
CA ASN A 75 0.24 -8.13 8.87
C ASN A 75 -0.34 -6.77 9.34
N THR A 76 0.49 -5.72 9.37
CA THR A 76 0.12 -4.43 9.95
C THR A 76 0.30 -3.29 8.95
N ILE A 77 -0.70 -2.40 8.89
CA ILE A 77 -0.61 -1.07 8.27
C ILE A 77 -0.42 -0.04 9.37
N THR A 78 0.65 0.75 9.30
CA THR A 78 0.95 1.84 10.22
C THR A 78 0.95 3.17 9.48
N ILE A 79 0.37 4.20 10.09
CA ILE A 79 0.33 5.57 9.57
C ILE A 79 1.07 6.44 10.56
N GLN A 80 1.99 7.25 10.05
CA GLN A 80 2.74 8.21 10.85
C GLN A 80 2.89 9.54 10.10
N PRO A 81 3.16 10.66 10.81
CA PRO A 81 3.44 11.94 10.17
C PRO A 81 4.63 11.84 9.21
N SER A 82 4.59 12.58 8.11
CA SER A 82 5.72 12.70 7.19
C SER A 82 5.98 14.14 6.78
N GLY A 83 7.25 14.46 6.56
CA GLY A 83 7.69 15.68 5.88
C GLY A 83 8.37 15.40 4.53
N GLY A 84 8.40 14.14 4.09
CA GLY A 84 9.14 13.69 2.89
C GLY A 84 8.28 13.61 1.62
N ASP A 85 8.91 13.11 0.56
CA ASP A 85 8.31 12.80 -0.75
C ASP A 85 8.69 11.38 -1.20
N GLY A 86 8.89 10.47 -0.24
CA GLY A 86 9.24 9.09 -0.49
C GLY A 86 8.07 8.24 -1.02
N ILE A 87 8.36 6.99 -1.36
CA ILE A 87 7.43 6.05 -2.03
C ILE A 87 6.10 5.81 -1.31
N ASN A 88 6.05 6.08 0.00
CA ASN A 88 4.89 5.87 0.85
C ASN A 88 4.38 7.17 1.50
N ASP A 89 4.89 8.32 1.06
CA ASP A 89 4.46 9.62 1.55
C ASP A 89 3.30 10.15 0.71
N TYR A 90 2.16 10.32 1.36
CA TYR A 90 0.93 10.81 0.73
C TYR A 90 0.46 12.08 1.43
N PRO A 91 -0.15 13.02 0.69
CA PRO A 91 -0.96 14.07 1.29
C PRO A 91 -1.96 13.48 2.28
N ALA A 92 -2.14 14.11 3.44
CA ALA A 92 -3.07 13.69 4.48
C ALA A 92 -4.53 14.04 4.10
N MET A 93 -4.93 13.73 2.87
CA MET A 93 -6.29 13.94 2.35
C MET A 93 -7.26 12.87 2.86
N LYS A 94 -8.56 13.09 2.67
CA LYS A 94 -9.52 12.00 2.86
C LYS A 94 -9.30 10.94 1.77
N VAL A 95 -9.05 9.68 2.13
CA VAL A 95 -8.79 8.59 1.17
C VAL A 95 -9.33 7.27 1.70
N GLN A 96 -9.45 6.29 0.80
CA GLN A 96 -9.61 4.89 1.17
C GLN A 96 -8.31 4.14 0.92
N LEU A 97 -7.84 3.38 1.90
CA LEU A 97 -6.83 2.37 1.65
C LEU A 97 -7.52 1.05 1.36
N ILE A 98 -7.25 0.49 0.19
CA ILE A 98 -7.60 -0.89 -0.13
C ILE A 98 -6.43 -1.75 0.33
N VAL A 99 -6.62 -2.50 1.41
CA VAL A 99 -5.59 -3.37 1.97
C VAL A 99 -5.76 -4.76 1.39
N PHE A 100 -4.68 -5.31 0.86
CA PHE A 100 -4.64 -6.64 0.27
C PHE A 100 -3.58 -7.51 0.94
N ALA A 101 -3.79 -8.82 0.94
CA ALA A 101 -2.81 -9.81 1.32
C ALA A 101 -2.11 -10.39 0.09
N GLU A 102 -0.81 -10.61 0.23
CA GLU A 102 0.06 -11.17 -0.80
C GLU A 102 1.15 -12.05 -0.17
N ALA A 103 1.74 -12.96 -0.95
CA ALA A 103 2.87 -13.77 -0.48
C ALA A 103 4.08 -12.88 -0.10
N VAL A 104 4.78 -13.29 0.96
CA VAL A 104 5.99 -12.61 1.48
C VAL A 104 7.10 -12.55 0.45
#